data_AF-A0A8T2NG55-F1
#
_entry.id   AF-A0A8T2NG55-F1
#
_cell.length_a   1.000
_cell.length_b   1.000
_cell.length_c   1.000
_cell.angle_alpha   90.00
_cell.angle_beta   90.00
_cell.angle_gamma   90.00
#
_symmetry.space_group_name_H-M   'P 1'
#
loop_
_entity.id
_entity.type
_entity.pdbx_description
1 polymer ?
#
loop_
_entity_poly.entity_id
_entity_poly.type
_entity_poly.pdbx_seq_one_letter_code
_entity_poly.pdbx_strand_id
1 'polypeptide(L)'
;MATGEPAVIKNEGPEFSPECPNIVLAERVDCYPDSGASQQACRKRGCCWHPLDQTNVPWCFFATNHGYEVMDSSTGPGNVNAQLRRLPSPSLFGADIEDLTFHAEMQTANRLRFKITDAHKQRFEVPHEHVTPPKSPYTGVLNYEFELVKKPFGVR
;
A
#
# COMPACT_ATOMS: atom_id res chain seq x y z
N MET A 1 16.83 22.19 47.09
CA MET A 1 17.43 21.14 46.24
C MET A 1 16.30 20.25 45.79
N ALA A 2 15.82 20.42 44.56
CA ALA A 2 14.75 19.60 44.00
C ALA A 2 15.39 18.44 43.24
N THR A 3 15.19 17.22 43.72
CA THR A 3 15.57 15.99 43.03
C THR A 3 14.55 15.72 41.94
N GLY A 4 14.85 16.11 40.71
CA GLY A 4 14.07 15.74 39.54
C GLY A 4 14.43 14.31 39.13
N GLU A 5 13.51 13.36 39.35
CA GLU A 5 13.56 12.06 38.68
C GLU A 5 13.36 12.27 37.17
N PRO A 6 14.16 11.61 36.31
CA PRO A 6 13.93 11.64 34.87
C PRO A 6 12.64 10.89 34.54
N ALA A 7 11.70 11.58 33.90
CA ALA A 7 10.49 10.99 33.37
C ALA A 7 10.84 9.93 32.31
N VAL A 8 10.48 8.67 32.59
CA VAL A 8 10.52 7.58 31.60
C VAL A 8 9.36 7.81 30.63
N ILE A 9 9.66 8.27 29.42
CA ILE A 9 8.68 8.30 28.33
C ILE A 9 8.46 6.86 27.86
N LYS A 10 7.47 6.20 28.43
CA LYS A 10 6.94 4.94 27.89
C LYS A 10 6.05 5.25 26.68
N ASN A 11 6.62 5.21 25.48
CA ASN A 11 5.84 5.07 24.26
C ASN A 11 5.53 3.59 24.04
N GLU A 12 4.62 3.04 24.84
CA GLU A 12 4.08 1.68 24.65
C GLU A 12 2.88 1.75 23.68
N GLY A 13 3.16 2.07 22.41
CA GLY A 13 2.35 1.57 21.30
C GLY A 13 2.87 0.18 20.91
N PRO A 14 2.06 -0.70 20.27
CA PRO A 14 2.58 -1.95 19.76
C PRO A 14 3.74 -1.64 18.81
N GLU A 15 4.95 -2.07 19.20
CA GLU A 15 6.16 -1.86 18.42
C GLU A 15 6.02 -2.64 17.11
N PHE A 16 5.82 -1.95 16.00
CA PHE A 16 5.77 -2.58 14.69
C PHE A 16 7.10 -3.27 14.40
N SER A 17 7.04 -4.57 14.10
CA SER A 17 8.21 -5.36 13.71
C SER A 17 8.13 -5.65 12.21
N PRO A 18 9.12 -5.21 11.39
CA PRO A 18 9.12 -5.48 9.97
C PRO A 18 9.37 -6.95 9.65
N GLU A 19 8.53 -7.53 8.80
CA GLU A 19 8.76 -8.86 8.24
C GLU A 19 9.73 -8.76 7.04
N CYS A 20 10.94 -9.27 7.24
CA CYS A 20 12.04 -9.17 6.28
C CYS A 20 12.49 -10.54 5.76
N PRO A 21 11.69 -11.21 4.91
CA PRO A 21 12.13 -12.45 4.28
C PRO A 21 13.27 -12.19 3.29
N ASN A 22 14.01 -13.25 2.97
CA ASN A 22 14.99 -13.22 1.89
C ASN A 22 14.24 -13.16 0.55
N ILE A 23 14.07 -11.95 0.01
CA ILE A 23 13.47 -11.72 -1.31
C ILE A 23 14.54 -11.55 -2.39
N VAL A 24 14.18 -11.88 -3.64
CA VAL A 24 15.06 -11.71 -4.79
C VAL A 24 15.42 -10.23 -4.94
N LEU A 25 16.69 -9.93 -5.25
CA LEU A 25 17.19 -8.55 -5.30
C LEU A 25 16.36 -7.66 -6.25
N ALA A 26 15.90 -8.21 -7.37
CA ALA A 26 15.08 -7.51 -8.37
C ALA A 26 13.64 -7.23 -7.91
N GLU A 27 13.15 -7.90 -6.87
CA GLU A 27 11.81 -7.71 -6.31
C GLU A 27 11.81 -6.72 -5.14
N ARG A 28 12.98 -6.23 -4.71
CA ARG A 28 13.07 -5.22 -3.66
C ARG A 28 12.48 -3.90 -4.14
N VAL A 29 11.49 -3.41 -3.42
CA VAL A 29 10.92 -2.08 -3.62
C VAL A 29 11.53 -1.13 -2.60
N ASP A 30 12.09 -0.02 -3.08
CA ASP A 30 12.77 0.97 -2.25
C ASP A 30 11.82 1.63 -1.23
N CYS A 31 12.16 1.57 0.06
CA CYS A 31 11.43 2.22 1.15
C CYS A 31 12.10 3.54 1.60
N TYR A 32 13.26 3.86 1.04
CA TYR A 32 13.97 5.11 1.30
C TYR A 32 14.31 5.83 -0.01
N PRO A 33 13.29 6.33 -0.75
CA PRO A 33 13.50 7.04 -2.01
C PRO A 33 14.18 8.41 -1.85
N ASP A 34 14.25 8.93 -0.63
CA ASP A 34 14.98 10.16 -0.31
C ASP A 34 16.50 9.91 -0.26
N SER A 35 17.33 10.94 -0.37
CA SER A 35 18.78 10.79 -0.20
C SER A 35 19.15 10.47 1.26
N GLY A 36 20.16 9.62 1.46
CA GLY A 36 20.77 9.42 2.79
C GLY A 36 20.21 8.25 3.60
N ALA A 37 19.78 7.18 2.93
CA ALA A 37 19.35 5.95 3.59
C ALA A 37 20.41 5.44 4.58
N SER A 38 20.00 5.18 5.81
CA SER A 38 20.82 4.56 6.86
C SER A 38 20.03 3.45 7.54
N GLN A 39 20.71 2.51 8.19
CA GLN A 39 20.06 1.42 8.91
C GLN A 39 19.04 1.93 9.94
N GLN A 40 19.40 2.97 10.69
CA GLN A 40 18.52 3.53 11.71
C GLN A 40 17.30 4.21 11.08
N ALA A 41 17.50 5.01 10.02
CA ALA A 41 16.40 5.68 9.34
C ALA A 41 15.46 4.69 8.65
N CYS A 42 16.01 3.61 8.06
CA CYS A 42 15.24 2.53 7.45
C CYS A 42 14.34 1.82 8.48
N ARG A 43 14.92 1.45 9.63
CA ARG A 43 14.17 0.79 10.72
C ARG A 43 13.09 1.69 11.31
N LYS A 44 13.33 3.00 11.42
CA LYS A 44 12.30 3.98 11.85
C LYS A 44 11.09 4.03 10.92
N ARG A 45 11.28 3.73 9.62
CA ARG A 45 10.19 3.58 8.63
C ARG A 45 9.52 2.21 8.66
N GLY A 46 9.96 1.31 9.56
CA GLY A 46 9.50 -0.07 9.60
C GLY A 46 9.98 -0.88 8.39
N CYS A 47 11.14 -0.59 7.84
CA CYS A 47 11.61 -1.26 6.63
C CYS A 47 12.82 -2.16 6.87
N CYS A 48 13.09 -3.00 5.89
CA CYS A 48 14.15 -4.00 5.92
C CYS A 48 15.47 -3.38 5.47
N TRP A 49 16.51 -3.55 6.29
CA TRP A 49 17.86 -3.08 5.97
C TRP A 49 18.77 -4.25 5.64
N HIS A 50 19.20 -4.34 4.39
CA HIS A 50 20.18 -5.31 3.92
C HIS A 50 21.11 -4.66 2.90
N PRO A 51 22.30 -4.19 3.33
CA PRO A 51 23.26 -3.54 2.43
C PRO A 51 23.82 -4.55 1.43
N LEU A 52 24.30 -4.04 0.30
CA LEU A 52 24.87 -4.79 -0.82
C LEU A 52 26.03 -3.99 -1.40
N ASP A 53 26.95 -4.67 -2.09
CA ASP A 53 28.04 -3.99 -2.82
C ASP A 53 27.53 -3.26 -4.08
N GLN A 54 26.34 -3.64 -4.56
CA GLN A 54 25.67 -3.03 -5.71
C GLN A 54 24.80 -1.83 -5.24
N THR A 55 24.89 -0.71 -5.96
CA THR A 55 24.19 0.54 -5.62
C THR A 55 22.83 0.69 -6.28
N ASN A 56 22.53 -0.10 -7.31
CA ASN A 56 21.27 -0.06 -8.06
C ASN A 56 20.15 -0.91 -7.42
N VAL A 57 20.43 -1.57 -6.30
CA VAL A 57 19.47 -2.38 -5.55
C VAL A 57 19.29 -1.73 -4.17
N PRO A 58 18.04 -1.43 -3.74
CA PRO A 58 17.82 -0.70 -2.50
C PRO A 58 18.31 -1.51 -1.29
N TRP A 59 19.13 -0.85 -0.47
CA TRP A 59 19.55 -1.38 0.83
C TRP A 59 18.42 -1.32 1.85
N CYS A 60 17.56 -0.31 1.75
CA CYS A 60 16.34 -0.16 2.53
C CYS A 60 15.12 -0.48 1.66
N PHE A 61 14.41 -1.57 1.94
CA PHE A 61 13.26 -2.00 1.14
C PHE A 61 12.05 -2.30 2.01
N PHE A 62 10.86 -2.26 1.39
CA PHE A 62 9.61 -2.50 2.09
C PHE A 62 9.56 -3.90 2.73
N ALA A 63 9.03 -3.97 3.95
CA ALA A 63 8.70 -5.23 4.61
C ALA A 63 7.41 -5.83 4.01
N THR A 64 7.21 -7.13 4.15
CA THR A 64 6.02 -7.82 3.58
C THR A 64 4.72 -7.49 4.30
N ASN A 65 4.80 -6.94 5.51
CA ASN A 65 3.67 -6.50 6.33
C ASN A 65 3.38 -4.99 6.25
N HIS A 66 3.86 -4.33 5.19
CA HIS A 66 3.42 -2.98 4.79
C HIS A 66 2.25 -3.05 3.80
N GLY A 67 1.45 -1.97 3.76
CA GLY A 67 0.36 -1.82 2.81
C GLY A 67 -1.01 -1.89 3.47
N TYR A 68 -1.97 -2.50 2.78
CA TYR A 68 -3.37 -2.60 3.21
C TYR A 68 -3.81 -4.06 3.25
N GLU A 69 -4.92 -4.36 3.91
CA GLU A 69 -5.62 -5.63 3.82
C GLU A 69 -7.07 -5.42 3.39
N VAL A 70 -7.64 -6.42 2.72
CA VAL A 70 -9.05 -6.42 2.32
C VAL A 70 -9.91 -6.78 3.53
N MET A 71 -10.74 -5.84 3.98
CA MET A 71 -11.70 -6.04 5.07
C MET A 71 -12.98 -6.71 4.59
N ASP A 72 -13.49 -6.25 3.46
CA ASP A 72 -14.67 -6.79 2.80
C ASP A 72 -14.52 -6.64 1.29
N SER A 73 -15.15 -7.54 0.53
CA SER A 73 -15.13 -7.49 -0.93
C SER A 73 -16.43 -8.02 -1.52
N SER A 74 -16.94 -7.34 -2.54
CA SER A 74 -18.08 -7.80 -3.33
C SER A 74 -17.72 -7.84 -4.80
N THR A 75 -18.23 -8.86 -5.50
CA THR A 75 -18.06 -9.00 -6.95
C THR A 75 -19.45 -8.94 -7.58
N GLY A 76 -19.62 -8.03 -8.52
CA GLY A 76 -20.83 -7.88 -9.33
C GLY A 76 -20.55 -8.15 -10.81
N PRO A 77 -21.58 -8.02 -11.68
CA PRO A 77 -21.42 -8.17 -13.12
C PRO A 77 -20.45 -7.11 -13.67
N GLY A 78 -19.22 -7.54 -13.99
CA GLY A 78 -18.19 -6.67 -14.53
C GLY A 78 -17.62 -5.65 -13.55
N ASN A 79 -17.79 -5.84 -12.23
CA ASN A 79 -17.16 -4.99 -11.22
C ASN A 79 -16.69 -5.77 -9.99
N VAL A 80 -15.68 -5.22 -9.32
CA VAL A 80 -15.19 -5.70 -8.02
C VAL A 80 -15.03 -4.50 -7.10
N ASN A 81 -15.64 -4.56 -5.91
CA ASN A 81 -15.46 -3.56 -4.86
C ASN A 81 -14.76 -4.20 -3.68
N ALA A 82 -13.87 -3.47 -3.02
CA ALA A 82 -13.29 -3.89 -1.76
C ALA A 82 -13.08 -2.72 -0.81
N GLN A 83 -13.31 -2.94 0.48
CA GLN A 83 -12.91 -2.03 1.55
C GLN A 83 -11.53 -2.46 2.04
N LEU A 84 -10.59 -1.53 2.03
CA LEU A 84 -9.21 -1.77 2.41
C LEU A 84 -8.90 -1.06 3.72
N ARG A 85 -8.14 -1.70 4.59
CA ARG A 85 -7.63 -1.10 5.83
C ARG A 85 -6.11 -1.16 5.88
N ARG A 86 -5.50 -0.07 6.30
CA ARG A 86 -4.05 0.04 6.42
C ARG A 86 -3.53 -0.95 7.47
N LEU A 87 -2.48 -1.68 7.13
CA LEU A 87 -1.74 -2.49 8.09
C LEU A 87 -0.97 -1.57 9.05
N PRO A 88 -0.84 -1.92 10.34
CA PRO A 88 -0.31 -1.03 11.38
C PRO A 88 1.21 -0.85 11.27
N SER A 89 1.67 -0.15 10.22
CA SER A 89 3.07 0.13 9.90
C SER A 89 3.42 1.61 10.14
N PRO A 90 4.68 1.96 10.42
CA PRO A 90 5.10 3.36 10.57
C PRO A 90 4.79 4.19 9.33
N SER A 91 4.48 5.46 9.53
CA SER A 91 4.26 6.40 8.44
C SER A 91 5.57 6.76 7.74
N LEU A 92 5.54 6.84 6.40
CA LEU A 92 6.68 7.31 5.61
C LEU A 92 6.71 8.84 5.51
N PHE A 93 5.55 9.45 5.21
CA PHE A 93 5.42 10.87 4.88
C PHE A 93 4.30 11.60 5.66
N GLY A 94 3.66 10.92 6.61
CA GLY A 94 2.53 11.45 7.39
C GLY A 94 1.19 11.36 6.65
N ALA A 95 0.12 11.68 7.38
CA ALA A 95 -1.26 11.76 6.88
C ALA A 95 -1.72 10.50 6.08
N ASP A 96 -1.32 9.32 6.54
CA ASP A 96 -1.82 8.06 6.01
C ASP A 96 -3.35 7.98 6.09
N ILE A 97 -3.98 7.36 5.10
CA ILE A 97 -5.43 7.16 5.06
C ILE A 97 -5.72 5.74 5.56
N GLU A 98 -6.39 5.62 6.69
CA GLU A 98 -6.60 4.31 7.33
C GLU A 98 -7.54 3.39 6.55
N ASP A 99 -8.65 3.92 6.04
CA ASP A 99 -9.65 3.17 5.29
C ASP A 99 -9.72 3.69 3.84
N LEU A 100 -9.52 2.78 2.88
CA LEU A 100 -9.65 3.06 1.45
C LEU A 100 -10.77 2.21 0.83
N THR A 101 -11.30 2.68 -0.30
CA THR A 101 -12.21 1.92 -1.15
C THR A 101 -11.50 1.60 -2.47
N PHE A 102 -11.46 0.32 -2.82
CA PHE A 102 -11.03 -0.19 -4.11
C PHE A 102 -12.26 -0.45 -4.99
N HIS A 103 -12.22 0.02 -6.23
CA HIS A 103 -13.26 -0.20 -7.22
C HIS A 103 -12.63 -0.56 -8.56
N ALA A 104 -12.94 -1.75 -9.09
CA ALA A 104 -12.56 -2.21 -10.41
C ALA A 104 -13.77 -2.37 -11.32
N GLU A 105 -13.61 -1.99 -12.59
CA GLU A 105 -14.57 -2.04 -13.68
C GLU A 105 -13.96 -2.81 -14.85
N MET A 106 -14.57 -3.93 -15.22
CA MET A 106 -14.25 -4.65 -16.45
C MET A 106 -14.94 -3.94 -17.62
N GLN A 107 -14.28 -2.92 -18.16
CA GLN A 107 -14.91 -1.98 -19.09
C GLN A 107 -15.08 -2.53 -20.50
N THR A 108 -14.14 -3.35 -20.98
CA THR A 108 -14.19 -4.04 -22.28
C THR A 108 -13.46 -5.39 -22.19
N ALA A 109 -13.49 -6.18 -23.27
CA ALA A 109 -12.69 -7.41 -23.42
C ALA A 109 -11.20 -7.21 -23.12
N ASN A 110 -10.66 -6.01 -23.36
CA ASN A 110 -9.23 -5.70 -23.28
C ASN A 110 -8.91 -4.52 -22.33
N ARG A 111 -9.90 -4.04 -21.56
CA ARG A 111 -9.72 -2.87 -20.70
C ARG A 111 -10.34 -3.11 -19.34
N LEU A 112 -9.47 -3.26 -18.35
CA LEU A 112 -9.79 -3.14 -16.94
C LEU A 112 -9.47 -1.70 -16.50
N ARG A 113 -10.31 -1.12 -15.65
CA ARG A 113 -10.00 0.11 -14.92
C ARG A 113 -10.20 -0.17 -13.44
N PHE A 114 -9.28 0.26 -12.59
CA PHE A 114 -9.54 0.32 -11.16
C PHE A 114 -9.14 1.68 -10.59
N LYS A 115 -9.74 2.02 -9.45
CA LYS A 115 -9.36 3.17 -8.63
C LYS A 115 -9.31 2.78 -7.16
N ILE A 116 -8.42 3.45 -6.44
CA ILE A 116 -8.33 3.40 -4.98
C ILE A 116 -8.62 4.81 -4.48
N THR A 117 -9.64 4.95 -3.65
CA THR A 117 -10.09 6.25 -3.14
C THR A 117 -10.14 6.23 -1.61
N ASP A 118 -10.06 7.41 -1.02
CA ASP A 118 -10.34 7.60 0.40
C ASP A 118 -11.81 7.25 0.69
N ALA A 119 -12.05 6.42 1.70
CA ALA A 119 -13.39 5.93 2.02
C ALA A 119 -14.30 7.01 2.64
N HIS A 120 -13.71 8.05 3.24
CA HIS A 120 -14.44 9.02 4.07
C HIS A 120 -14.39 10.44 3.51
N LYS A 121 -13.47 10.73 2.59
CA LYS A 121 -13.30 12.08 2.02
C LYS A 121 -13.14 12.04 0.50
N GLN A 122 -13.93 12.86 -0.20
CA GLN A 122 -13.73 13.08 -1.63
C GLN A 122 -12.37 13.75 -1.87
N ARG A 123 -11.52 13.11 -2.67
CA ARG A 123 -10.23 13.65 -3.13
C ARG A 123 -10.36 14.18 -4.55
N PHE A 124 -9.35 14.91 -4.99
CA PHE A 124 -9.27 15.41 -6.36
C PHE A 124 -9.26 14.24 -7.36
N GLU A 125 -10.19 14.26 -8.31
CA GLU A 125 -10.17 13.43 -9.50
C GLU A 125 -9.91 14.33 -10.71
N VAL A 126 -9.08 13.88 -11.66
CA VAL A 126 -8.73 14.67 -12.85
C VAL A 126 -9.98 14.89 -13.71
N PRO A 127 -10.40 16.14 -13.98
CA PRO A 127 -11.55 16.43 -14.81
C PRO A 127 -11.19 16.27 -16.29
N HIS A 128 -11.24 15.03 -16.79
CA HIS A 128 -10.86 14.72 -18.16
C HIS A 128 -12.05 14.82 -19.13
N GLU A 129 -11.89 15.52 -20.25
CA GLU A 129 -12.97 15.80 -21.21
C GLU A 129 -13.43 14.56 -22.00
N HIS A 130 -12.51 13.64 -22.33
CA HIS A 130 -12.80 12.46 -23.15
C HIS A 130 -12.84 11.10 -22.43
N VAL A 131 -12.34 11.00 -21.19
CA VAL A 131 -12.30 9.73 -20.47
C VAL A 131 -13.59 9.60 -19.69
N THR A 132 -14.50 8.78 -20.20
CA THR A 132 -15.81 8.53 -19.58
C THR A 132 -15.96 7.05 -19.21
N PRO A 133 -16.63 6.73 -18.08
CA PRO A 133 -17.00 5.36 -17.76
C PRO A 133 -17.93 4.76 -18.84
N PRO A 134 -17.88 3.44 -19.09
CA PRO A 134 -18.86 2.77 -19.93
C PRO A 134 -20.28 3.00 -19.40
N LYS A 135 -21.25 3.15 -20.30
CA LYS A 135 -22.67 3.33 -19.93
C LYS A 135 -23.29 2.09 -19.27
N SER A 136 -22.71 0.92 -19.51
CA SER A 136 -23.16 -0.36 -18.98
C SER A 136 -21.97 -1.27 -18.74
N PRO A 137 -22.07 -2.23 -17.81
CA PRO A 137 -21.05 -3.27 -17.64
C PRO A 137 -20.83 -4.03 -18.94
N TYR A 138 -19.59 -4.45 -19.18
CA TYR A 138 -19.27 -5.34 -20.29
C TYR A 138 -19.80 -6.74 -19.99
N THR A 139 -20.53 -7.33 -20.94
CA THR A 139 -21.20 -8.63 -20.79
C THR A 139 -20.58 -9.74 -21.64
N GLY A 140 -19.55 -9.42 -22.44
CA GLY A 140 -18.85 -10.39 -23.27
C GLY A 140 -17.75 -11.15 -22.52
N VAL A 141 -17.00 -11.96 -23.26
CA VAL A 141 -15.82 -12.67 -22.75
C VAL A 141 -14.66 -11.70 -22.59
N LEU A 142 -13.94 -11.80 -21.46
CA LEU A 142 -12.75 -11.01 -21.15
C LEU A 142 -11.50 -11.74 -21.68
N ASN A 143 -10.51 -10.97 -22.14
CA ASN A 143 -9.20 -11.48 -22.54
C ASN A 143 -8.17 -11.42 -21.39
N TYR A 144 -8.65 -11.20 -20.17
CA TYR A 144 -7.85 -11.14 -18.95
C TYR A 144 -8.63 -11.78 -17.79
N GLU A 145 -7.89 -12.25 -16.81
CA GLU A 145 -8.41 -12.65 -15.51
C GLU A 145 -8.10 -11.55 -14.49
N PHE A 146 -8.85 -11.54 -13.39
CA PHE A 146 -8.66 -10.57 -12.31
C PHE A 146 -8.73 -11.30 -10.98
N GLU A 147 -7.68 -11.17 -10.18
CA GLU A 147 -7.60 -11.74 -8.84
C GLU A 147 -7.31 -10.64 -7.81
N LEU A 148 -8.06 -10.69 -6.70
CA LEU A 148 -7.85 -9.84 -5.54
C LEU A 148 -7.09 -10.61 -4.46
N VAL A 149 -5.84 -10.24 -4.22
CA VAL A 149 -5.06 -10.75 -3.09
C VAL A 149 -5.46 -9.97 -1.84
N LYS A 150 -5.76 -10.67 -0.73
CA LYS A 150 -6.41 -10.06 0.44
C LYS A 150 -5.45 -9.47 1.47
N LYS A 151 -4.33 -10.14 1.76
CA LYS A 151 -3.40 -9.73 2.83
C LYS A 151 -1.95 -10.11 2.49
N PRO A 152 -1.07 -9.12 2.25
CA PRO A 152 -1.42 -7.73 1.94
C PRO A 152 -2.29 -7.65 0.66
N PHE A 153 -3.03 -6.55 0.52
CA PHE A 153 -3.84 -6.26 -0.64
C PHE A 153 -2.98 -6.23 -1.91
N GLY A 154 -3.44 -6.91 -2.95
CA GLY A 154 -2.81 -6.92 -4.26
C GLY A 154 -3.82 -7.17 -5.37
N VAL A 155 -3.46 -6.77 -6.58
CA VAL A 155 -4.24 -7.00 -7.80
C VAL A 155 -3.36 -7.79 -8.77
N ARG A 156 -3.90 -8.87 -9.33
CA ARG A 156 -3.22 -9.74 -10.29
C ARG A 156 -4.08 -10.01 -11.51
#